data_AF-A0A2H0PFT1-F1
#
_entry.id   AF-A0A2H0PFT1-F1
#
_cell.length_a   1.000
_cell.length_b   1.000
_cell.length_c   1.000
_cell.angle_alpha   90.00
_cell.angle_beta   90.00
_cell.angle_gamma   90.00
#
_symmetry.space_group_name_H-M   'P 1'
#
loop_
_entity.id
_entity.type
_entity.pdbx_description
1 polymer ?
#
loop_
_entity_poly.entity_id
_entity_poly.type
_entity_poly.pdbx_seq_one_letter_code
_entity_poly.pdbx_strand_id
1 'polypeptide(L)'
;MAIPRLQSLGEGRATRIVTRLELEALPRVDNNGIYQAMADSELPGVRAVLDGQLEPFSAAPTRAVCNYVDPNAARRYGLGDLLGKAPFPVNAAFLKALSDRFALRPVAEAAPGAETVTVRASRYVQSERNLGDGRGGYIVRATPDGTTATLFAKGIGQTPLCKPAEAQAGHSDGYISSHSSLAESIWPQLFHHLFTHSTPVTVAFFGTEVFGREFEPRIPYEEQAVILLRGGQMLRPAHFTEQGVYDRVLEIAGAQKSANPNDWTSVPWRILSQPIPLDGLKGTMPSIDPFLRAAHATGVLRYRTVPQYGEVPDLRATFAEIVDRFALTAAESWGWRWMQSAPSAGNAELGGGLIDVETASSNPRTGQMYVLSYSFPFGHSEYTWRAVAVKMMWESLRLNMTTGERQFYNAAGDLDFAQLHGALYSQHLSEQYLKAMGLKTEVVAELMKHSFDDVSRFQAAMHTLATMENEGPIPYVMTREGRLLEDAEAIVTSRSVVDVFGFLGRWPQIYFDAVARGEKPTLEQAVSALEPIYSSSPEVHTGQESNVRQLAHDLMVTYDRLMRAAETHGASHYDDASS
;
A
#
# COMPACT_ATOMS: atom_id res chain seq x y z
N MET A 1 33.68 19.00 9.21
CA MET A 1 33.11 19.96 8.24
C MET A 1 32.13 20.83 9.02
N ALA A 2 32.40 22.12 9.19
CA ALA A 2 31.54 23.00 10.00
C ALA A 2 30.25 23.29 9.22
N ILE A 3 29.08 23.04 9.83
CA ILE A 3 27.79 23.45 9.27
C ILE A 3 27.77 24.99 9.32
N PRO A 4 27.60 25.70 8.19
CA PRO A 4 27.51 27.15 8.21
C PRO A 4 26.43 27.60 9.19
N ARG A 5 26.69 28.65 9.99
CA ARG A 5 25.65 29.26 10.83
C ARG A 5 24.49 29.67 9.92
N LEU A 6 23.31 29.10 10.15
CA LEU A 6 22.08 29.29 9.35
C LEU A 6 21.55 30.74 9.35
N GLN A 7 22.22 31.66 10.07
CA GLN A 7 21.92 33.11 10.09
C GLN A 7 22.15 33.83 8.75
N SER A 8 22.69 33.17 7.72
CA SER A 8 22.92 33.76 6.39
C SER A 8 22.05 33.15 5.28
N LEU A 9 20.96 32.43 5.60
CA LEU A 9 19.95 32.06 4.59
C LEU A 9 19.29 33.35 4.11
N GLY A 10 19.58 33.74 2.86
CA GLY A 10 19.32 35.07 2.31
C GLY A 10 17.90 35.62 2.52
N GLU A 11 17.82 36.95 2.54
CA GLU A 11 16.59 37.72 2.68
C GLU A 11 15.52 37.25 1.68
N GLY A 12 14.45 36.61 2.17
CA GLY A 12 13.27 36.28 1.36
C GLY A 12 12.46 35.06 1.82
N ARG A 13 13.11 34.05 2.43
CA ARG A 13 12.43 32.92 3.09
C ARG A 13 13.14 32.63 4.41
N ALA A 14 12.61 33.15 5.52
CA ALA A 14 13.03 32.69 6.83
C ALA A 14 12.49 31.26 7.02
N THR A 15 13.24 30.25 6.61
CA THR A 15 12.84 28.86 6.88
C THR A 15 12.99 28.63 8.38
N ARG A 16 11.86 28.45 9.07
CA ARG A 16 11.84 27.98 10.45
C ARG A 16 12.46 26.58 10.47
N ILE A 17 13.48 26.39 11.31
CA ILE A 17 14.03 25.06 11.58
C ILE A 17 13.04 24.34 12.47
N VAL A 18 12.63 23.13 12.08
CA VAL A 18 11.77 22.27 12.90
C VAL A 18 12.63 21.25 13.65
N THR A 19 12.54 21.27 14.97
CA THR A 19 13.25 20.35 15.88
C THR A 19 12.38 19.17 16.29
N ARG A 20 13.00 18.10 16.82
CA ARG A 20 12.26 16.97 17.40
C ARG A 20 11.26 17.40 18.47
N LEU A 21 11.67 18.30 19.38
CA LEU A 21 10.81 18.77 20.48
C LEU A 21 9.51 19.42 19.96
N GLU A 22 9.58 20.17 18.86
CA GLU A 22 8.41 20.78 18.23
C GLU A 22 7.49 19.77 17.55
N LEU A 23 8.06 18.69 16.99
CA LEU A 23 7.29 17.62 16.36
C LEU A 23 6.69 16.65 17.39
N GLU A 24 7.38 16.38 18.50
CA GLU A 24 6.87 15.55 19.60
C GLU A 24 5.73 16.20 20.37
N ALA A 25 5.61 17.53 20.29
CA ALA A 25 4.41 18.23 20.76
C ALA A 25 3.17 17.95 19.90
N LEU A 26 3.34 17.37 18.70
CA LEU A 26 2.24 16.94 17.85
C LEU A 26 1.82 15.51 18.23
N PRO A 27 0.51 15.24 18.35
CA PRO A 27 -0.05 13.89 18.42
C PRO A 27 0.56 12.93 17.41
N ARG A 28 0.96 11.76 17.92
CA ARG A 28 1.44 10.64 17.12
C ARG A 28 0.29 9.75 16.75
N VAL A 29 0.42 9.08 15.63
CA VAL A 29 -0.43 7.94 15.30
C VAL A 29 0.33 6.69 15.74
N ASP A 30 -0.33 5.80 16.47
CA ASP A 30 0.23 4.49 16.77
C ASP A 30 0.30 3.63 15.49
N ASN A 31 0.89 2.45 15.63
CA ASN A 31 1.02 1.50 14.53
C ASN A 31 -0.33 0.99 13.97
N ASN A 32 -1.46 1.37 14.57
CA ASN A 32 -2.82 1.00 14.15
C ASN A 32 -3.55 2.11 13.40
N GLY A 33 -2.89 3.24 13.11
CA GLY A 33 -3.56 4.39 12.52
C GLY A 33 -4.36 5.25 13.52
N ILE A 34 -4.20 4.99 14.83
CA ILE A 34 -4.91 5.69 15.91
C ILE A 34 -4.04 6.81 16.45
N TYR A 35 -4.56 8.03 16.51
CA TYR A 35 -3.89 9.09 17.23
C TYR A 35 -3.75 8.73 18.72
N GLN A 36 -2.53 8.54 19.21
CA GLN A 36 -2.22 8.47 20.63
C GLN A 36 -2.54 9.85 21.22
N ALA A 37 -3.54 9.91 22.10
CA ALA A 37 -3.96 11.15 22.71
C ALA A 37 -2.84 11.77 23.55
N MET A 38 -2.59 13.08 23.34
CA MET A 38 -2.24 14.00 24.42
C MET A 38 -3.29 15.12 24.46
N ALA A 39 -3.44 15.69 25.65
CA ALA A 39 -4.52 16.54 26.18
C ALA A 39 -5.28 17.49 25.24
N ASP A 40 -6.52 17.80 25.67
CA ASP A 40 -7.50 18.78 25.18
C ASP A 40 -6.94 20.08 24.57
N SER A 41 -6.38 19.99 23.37
CA SER A 41 -6.25 21.10 22.42
C SER A 41 -5.75 20.54 21.09
N GLU A 42 -6.64 20.51 20.10
CA GLU A 42 -6.36 20.21 18.68
C GLU A 42 -5.41 19.03 18.42
N LEU A 43 -5.99 17.83 18.22
CA LEU A 43 -5.31 16.83 17.40
C LEU A 43 -4.93 17.52 16.07
N PRO A 44 -3.64 17.60 15.67
CA PRO A 44 -3.25 18.03 14.35
C PRO A 44 -3.69 16.91 13.41
N GLY A 45 -4.99 16.89 13.10
CA GLY A 45 -5.54 16.06 12.06
C GLY A 45 -4.90 16.44 10.73
N VAL A 46 -5.34 15.79 9.66
CA VAL A 46 -4.89 16.05 8.28
C VAL A 46 -4.83 17.55 7.94
N ARG A 47 -5.65 18.40 8.57
CA ARG A 47 -5.59 19.86 8.44
C ARG A 47 -4.25 20.50 8.82
N ALA A 48 -3.62 20.07 9.92
CA ALA A 48 -2.33 20.62 10.35
C ALA A 48 -1.16 20.07 9.51
N VAL A 49 -1.38 18.92 8.87
CA VAL A 49 -0.39 18.27 7.98
C VAL A 49 -0.45 18.84 6.57
N LEU A 50 -1.66 18.99 6.02
CA LEU A 50 -1.94 19.45 4.65
C LEU A 50 -2.40 20.91 4.63
N ASP A 51 -1.91 21.74 5.53
CA ASP A 51 -2.32 23.15 5.57
C ASP A 51 -2.00 23.85 4.24
N GLY A 52 -2.98 24.60 3.72
CA GLY A 52 -2.93 25.19 2.36
C GLY A 52 -3.11 24.21 1.19
N GLN A 53 -3.17 22.89 1.43
CA GLN A 53 -3.46 21.87 0.40
C GLN A 53 -4.88 21.31 0.47
N LEU A 54 -5.68 21.75 1.45
CA LEU A 54 -7.08 21.35 1.62
C LEU A 54 -8.04 22.40 1.07
N GLU A 55 -8.83 22.01 0.07
CA GLU A 55 -9.93 22.81 -0.47
C GLU A 55 -11.22 22.54 0.33
N PRO A 56 -11.74 23.50 1.12
CA PRO A 56 -13.01 23.33 1.80
C PRO A 56 -14.17 23.40 0.81
N PHE A 57 -15.17 22.55 0.99
CA PHE A 57 -16.45 22.65 0.28
C PHE A 57 -17.60 22.15 1.15
N SER A 58 -18.81 22.59 0.82
CA SER A 58 -20.03 22.11 1.46
C SER A 58 -20.57 20.93 0.67
N ALA A 59 -20.56 19.74 1.28
CA ALA A 59 -21.22 18.58 0.71
C ALA A 59 -22.73 18.69 0.96
N ALA A 60 -23.53 18.52 -0.09
CA ALA A 60 -24.99 18.47 0.05
C ALA A 60 -25.39 17.23 0.84
N PRO A 61 -26.40 17.32 1.73
CA PRO A 61 -26.95 16.15 2.39
C PRO A 61 -27.40 15.12 1.35
N THR A 62 -26.83 13.92 1.42
CA THR A 62 -27.17 12.82 0.51
C THR A 62 -28.06 11.83 1.23
N ARG A 63 -29.08 11.35 0.52
CA ARG A 63 -29.99 10.33 1.03
C ARG A 63 -29.30 8.99 1.13
N ALA A 64 -28.74 8.68 2.31
CA ALA A 64 -27.97 7.47 2.51
C ALA A 64 -28.39 6.67 3.75
N VAL A 65 -28.32 5.35 3.62
CA VAL A 65 -28.59 4.39 4.70
C VAL A 65 -27.32 3.60 4.94
N CYS A 66 -26.83 3.61 6.18
CA CYS A 66 -25.70 2.78 6.55
C CYS A 66 -26.09 1.30 6.39
N ASN A 67 -25.39 0.57 5.52
CA ASN A 67 -25.64 -0.86 5.30
C ASN A 67 -24.60 -1.73 6.04
N TYR A 68 -23.42 -1.20 6.33
CA TYR A 68 -22.35 -1.90 7.02
C TYR A 68 -21.52 -0.95 7.89
N VAL A 69 -21.04 -1.44 9.02
CA VAL A 69 -20.09 -0.76 9.91
C VAL A 69 -19.13 -1.82 10.46
N ASP A 70 -17.84 -1.49 10.54
CA ASP A 70 -16.92 -2.23 11.39
C ASP A 70 -16.91 -1.57 12.77
N PRO A 71 -17.45 -2.22 13.81
CA PRO A 71 -17.47 -1.65 15.16
C PRO A 71 -16.07 -1.49 15.76
N ASN A 72 -15.09 -2.31 15.38
CA ASN A 72 -13.71 -2.16 15.86
C ASN A 72 -13.08 -0.91 15.26
N ALA A 73 -13.18 -0.73 13.94
CA ALA A 73 -12.76 0.51 13.28
C ALA A 73 -13.54 1.73 13.81
N ALA A 74 -14.86 1.63 13.99
CA ALA A 74 -15.64 2.74 14.53
C ALA A 74 -15.20 3.16 15.95
N ARG A 75 -14.92 2.22 16.87
CA ARG A 75 -14.31 2.54 18.17
C ARG A 75 -12.96 3.20 18.00
N ARG A 76 -12.13 2.59 17.15
CA ARG A 76 -10.76 3.03 16.85
C ARG A 76 -10.70 4.49 16.41
N TYR A 77 -11.67 4.93 15.60
CA TYR A 77 -11.73 6.28 15.04
C TYR A 77 -12.73 7.20 15.76
N GLY A 78 -12.96 6.99 17.07
CA GLY A 78 -13.68 7.95 17.92
C GLY A 78 -15.20 7.97 17.71
N LEU A 79 -15.77 6.88 17.21
CA LEU A 79 -17.22 6.66 17.10
C LEU A 79 -17.73 5.64 18.13
N GLY A 80 -16.91 5.33 19.15
CA GLY A 80 -17.25 4.38 20.21
C GLY A 80 -18.46 4.78 21.05
N ASP A 81 -18.72 6.08 21.17
CA ASP A 81 -19.89 6.63 21.85
C ASP A 81 -21.22 6.20 21.18
N LEU A 82 -21.19 5.93 19.87
CA LEU A 82 -22.36 5.42 19.16
C LEU A 82 -22.61 3.93 19.43
N LEU A 83 -21.59 3.14 19.76
CA LEU A 83 -21.65 1.68 19.72
C LEU A 83 -22.31 1.01 20.93
N GLY A 84 -22.76 1.77 21.93
CA GLY A 84 -23.30 1.22 23.18
C GLY A 84 -22.27 0.35 23.94
N LYS A 85 -22.59 -0.05 25.17
CA LYS A 85 -21.71 -0.91 26.00
C LYS A 85 -21.81 -2.41 25.66
N ALA A 86 -22.83 -2.81 24.89
CA ALA A 86 -23.08 -4.21 24.58
C ALA A 86 -22.30 -4.67 23.33
N PRO A 87 -21.79 -5.91 23.29
CA PRO A 87 -21.27 -6.49 22.06
C PRO A 87 -22.44 -6.76 21.12
N PHE A 88 -22.64 -5.88 20.13
CA PHE A 88 -23.59 -6.02 19.02
C PHE A 88 -25.08 -6.06 19.43
N PRO A 89 -25.84 -5.04 19.02
CA PRO A 89 -26.29 -5.09 17.63
C PRO A 89 -26.10 -3.75 16.93
N VAL A 90 -25.47 -3.81 15.76
CA VAL A 90 -25.69 -2.83 14.70
C VAL A 90 -27.18 -2.88 14.37
N ASN A 91 -27.96 -2.04 15.02
CA ASN A 91 -29.42 -1.98 14.87
C ASN A 91 -29.82 -0.73 14.09
N ALA A 92 -31.07 -0.65 13.67
CA ALA A 92 -31.56 0.49 12.88
C ALA A 92 -31.35 1.84 13.58
N ALA A 93 -31.38 1.90 14.92
CA ALA A 93 -31.12 3.11 15.68
C ALA A 93 -29.65 3.54 15.62
N PHE A 94 -28.72 2.58 15.69
CA PHE A 94 -27.28 2.83 15.51
C PHE A 94 -26.98 3.33 14.10
N LEU A 95 -27.47 2.61 13.08
CA LEU A 95 -27.28 2.98 11.68
C LEU A 95 -27.87 4.36 11.39
N LYS A 96 -29.03 4.66 11.97
CA LYS A 96 -29.64 5.99 11.91
C LYS A 96 -28.78 7.06 12.61
N ALA A 97 -28.26 6.78 13.81
CA ALA A 97 -27.40 7.71 14.53
C ALA A 97 -26.09 8.01 13.77
N LEU A 98 -25.54 7.01 13.07
CA LEU A 98 -24.39 7.18 12.20
C LEU A 98 -24.73 8.03 10.97
N SER A 99 -25.82 7.73 10.27
CA SER A 99 -26.35 8.55 9.17
C SER A 99 -26.62 9.99 9.62
N ASP A 100 -27.21 10.19 10.80
CA ASP A 100 -27.49 11.50 11.38
C ASP A 100 -26.18 12.24 11.75
N ARG A 101 -25.18 11.54 12.30
CA ARG A 101 -23.89 12.11 12.70
C ARG A 101 -23.05 12.57 11.50
N PHE A 102 -23.15 11.89 10.36
CA PHE A 102 -22.48 12.32 9.13
C PHE A 102 -23.39 13.16 8.23
N ALA A 103 -24.59 13.52 8.71
CA ALA A 103 -25.64 14.23 7.98
C ALA A 103 -25.94 13.64 6.58
N LEU A 104 -25.79 12.32 6.44
CA LEU A 104 -26.13 11.54 5.27
C LEU A 104 -27.57 11.01 5.43
N ARG A 105 -28.55 11.92 5.60
CA ARG A 105 -29.92 11.59 6.03
C ARG A 105 -30.83 11.05 4.93
N PRO A 106 -31.79 10.16 5.24
CA PRO A 106 -32.99 9.96 4.43
C PRO A 106 -33.85 11.25 4.32
N VAL A 107 -33.65 12.08 3.29
CA VAL A 107 -34.40 13.29 2.91
C VAL A 107 -35.87 12.99 2.55
N ALA A 108 -36.69 12.58 3.50
CA ALA A 108 -38.13 12.80 3.34
C ALA A 108 -38.37 14.32 3.48
N GLU A 109 -38.38 14.98 2.33
CA GLU A 109 -38.52 16.44 2.14
C GLU A 109 -37.31 17.25 2.64
N ALA A 110 -36.54 17.81 1.71
CA ALA A 110 -35.49 18.78 2.03
C ALA A 110 -36.17 20.03 2.63
N ALA A 111 -36.33 20.04 3.95
CA ALA A 111 -36.69 21.25 4.66
C ALA A 111 -35.63 22.33 4.31
N PRO A 112 -36.05 23.54 3.90
CA PRO A 112 -35.13 24.65 3.73
C PRO A 112 -34.29 24.82 5.02
N GLY A 113 -32.97 24.68 4.92
CA GLY A 113 -32.04 24.78 6.06
C GLY A 113 -31.40 23.48 6.55
N ALA A 114 -31.42 22.39 5.77
CA ALA A 114 -30.63 21.20 6.10
C ALA A 114 -29.13 21.55 6.21
N GLU A 115 -28.53 21.21 7.36
CA GLU A 115 -27.15 21.53 7.69
C GLU A 115 -26.18 20.81 6.73
N THR A 116 -25.39 21.57 5.96
CA THR A 116 -24.35 21.03 5.09
C THR A 116 -23.14 20.59 5.91
N VAL A 117 -22.49 19.48 5.53
CA VAL A 117 -21.23 19.08 6.15
C VAL A 117 -20.09 19.80 5.44
N THR A 118 -19.22 20.47 6.21
CA THR A 118 -17.96 20.99 5.66
C THR A 118 -17.01 19.81 5.46
N VAL A 119 -16.65 19.58 4.20
CA VAL A 119 -15.67 18.58 3.80
C VAL A 119 -14.44 19.30 3.25
N ARG A 120 -13.28 18.65 3.36
CA ARG A 120 -12.02 19.17 2.82
C ARG A 120 -11.42 18.18 1.83
N ALA A 121 -11.34 18.56 0.56
CA ALA A 121 -10.67 17.77 -0.48
C ALA A 121 -9.18 18.13 -0.52
N SER A 122 -8.30 17.14 -0.46
CA SER A 122 -6.85 17.36 -0.58
C SER A 122 -6.42 17.47 -2.05
N ARG A 123 -5.48 18.37 -2.31
CA ARG A 123 -4.80 18.52 -3.60
C ARG A 123 -3.53 17.67 -3.60
N TYR A 124 -3.31 16.88 -4.65
CA TYR A 124 -2.10 16.06 -4.78
C TYR A 124 -1.79 15.70 -6.24
N VAL A 125 -0.52 15.45 -6.56
CA VAL A 125 -0.12 15.12 -7.94
C VAL A 125 -0.33 13.64 -8.23
N GLN A 126 -1.23 13.32 -9.15
CA GLN A 126 -1.41 11.98 -9.72
C GLN A 126 -1.80 12.19 -11.18
N SER A 127 -1.18 11.50 -12.15
CA SER A 127 -1.37 11.71 -13.61
C SER A 127 -0.83 13.03 -14.20
N GLU A 128 -0.99 13.20 -15.52
CA GLU A 128 -0.49 14.34 -16.33
C GLU A 128 -0.96 15.73 -15.84
N ARG A 129 -1.84 15.80 -14.83
CA ARG A 129 -2.37 17.07 -14.28
C ARG A 129 -2.73 16.92 -12.81
N ASN A 130 -2.32 17.87 -11.96
CA ASN A 130 -2.70 18.03 -10.54
C ASN A 130 -4.10 17.46 -10.25
N LEU A 131 -4.15 16.27 -9.64
CA LEU A 131 -5.38 15.67 -9.18
C LEU A 131 -5.61 16.09 -7.71
N GLY A 132 -6.63 15.51 -7.13
CA GLY A 132 -6.97 15.67 -5.73
C GLY A 132 -8.13 14.74 -5.44
N ASP A 133 -8.73 14.90 -4.28
CA ASP A 133 -9.91 14.11 -3.93
C ASP A 133 -11.11 14.55 -4.77
N GLY A 134 -11.23 14.06 -6.01
CA GLY A 134 -12.28 14.45 -6.96
C GLY A 134 -13.68 13.93 -6.60
N ARG A 135 -13.74 12.88 -5.79
CA ARG A 135 -14.97 12.20 -5.35
C ARG A 135 -15.00 11.92 -3.84
N GLY A 136 -14.22 12.66 -3.06
CA GLY A 136 -14.09 12.42 -1.64
C GLY A 136 -13.44 13.56 -0.86
N GLY A 137 -13.29 13.38 0.44
CA GLY A 137 -12.57 14.31 1.27
C GLY A 137 -12.71 14.03 2.76
N TYR A 138 -11.99 14.81 3.55
CA TYR A 138 -11.94 14.68 4.99
C TYR A 138 -13.12 15.39 5.65
N ILE A 139 -13.88 14.63 6.44
CA ILE A 139 -14.83 15.14 7.41
C ILE A 139 -14.07 15.34 8.71
N VAL A 140 -13.99 16.58 9.16
CA VAL A 140 -13.32 16.97 10.40
C VAL A 140 -14.39 17.36 11.41
N ARG A 141 -14.50 16.63 12.52
CA ARG A 141 -15.50 16.94 13.54
C ARG A 141 -14.94 16.75 14.95
N ALA A 142 -15.31 17.68 15.84
CA ALA A 142 -15.09 17.51 17.26
C ALA A 142 -15.96 16.36 17.80
N THR A 143 -15.36 15.44 18.53
CA THR A 143 -16.03 14.41 19.32
C THR A 143 -16.54 15.00 20.63
N PRO A 144 -17.46 14.30 21.34
CA PRO A 144 -18.01 14.79 22.60
C PRO A 144 -16.98 15.07 23.71
N ASP A 145 -15.83 14.41 23.66
CA ASP A 145 -14.70 14.60 24.59
C ASP A 145 -13.74 15.73 24.17
N GLY A 146 -14.07 16.50 23.12
CA GLY A 146 -13.25 17.62 22.66
C GLY A 146 -12.10 17.23 21.72
N THR A 147 -11.90 15.93 21.44
CA THR A 147 -10.94 15.49 20.41
C THR A 147 -11.50 15.73 19.00
N THR A 148 -10.66 15.65 17.97
CA THR A 148 -11.08 15.83 16.57
C THR A 148 -10.95 14.51 15.82
N ALA A 149 -12.07 13.89 15.46
CA ALA A 149 -12.07 12.74 14.55
C ALA A 149 -11.97 13.25 13.11
N THR A 150 -10.98 12.72 12.38
CA THR A 150 -10.85 12.92 10.93
C THR A 150 -11.17 11.61 10.23
N LEU A 151 -12.19 11.61 9.39
CA LEU A 151 -12.58 10.46 8.56
C LEU A 151 -12.59 10.89 7.11
N PHE A 152 -12.17 10.00 6.22
CA PHE A 152 -12.24 10.24 4.78
C PHE A 152 -13.56 9.68 4.24
N ALA A 153 -14.38 10.51 3.62
CA ALA A 153 -15.59 10.09 2.93
C ALA A 153 -15.35 10.02 1.42
N LYS A 154 -15.58 8.85 0.82
CA LYS A 154 -15.53 8.62 -0.64
C LYS A 154 -16.96 8.46 -1.17
N GLY A 155 -17.25 8.94 -2.38
CA GLY A 155 -18.56 8.84 -3.01
C GLY A 155 -19.57 9.92 -2.62
N ILE A 156 -19.09 11.05 -2.08
CA ILE A 156 -19.93 12.14 -1.57
C ILE A 156 -20.38 13.14 -2.64
N GLY A 157 -20.19 12.81 -3.92
CA GLY A 157 -20.44 13.68 -5.06
C GLY A 157 -19.19 14.44 -5.51
N GLN A 158 -19.37 15.31 -6.51
CA GLN A 158 -18.29 16.08 -7.12
C GLN A 158 -17.70 17.07 -6.11
N THR A 159 -16.38 17.11 -6.04
CA THR A 159 -15.65 18.12 -5.26
C THR A 159 -15.17 19.25 -6.18
N PRO A 160 -14.67 20.37 -5.62
CA PRO A 160 -14.01 21.40 -6.44
C PRO A 160 -12.78 20.91 -7.22
N LEU A 161 -12.25 19.74 -6.85
CA LEU A 161 -11.11 19.10 -7.50
C LEU A 161 -11.55 18.07 -8.56
N CYS A 162 -12.86 17.83 -8.72
CA CYS A 162 -13.41 17.04 -9.81
C CYS A 162 -13.24 17.80 -11.14
N LYS A 163 -12.73 17.14 -12.18
CA LYS A 163 -12.54 17.73 -13.52
C LYS A 163 -13.57 17.17 -14.51
N PRO A 164 -14.60 17.95 -14.90
CA PRO A 164 -15.69 17.44 -15.74
C PRO A 164 -15.28 16.99 -17.15
N ALA A 165 -14.20 17.55 -17.71
CA ALA A 165 -13.71 17.18 -19.05
C ALA A 165 -13.06 15.78 -19.11
N GLU A 166 -12.79 15.16 -17.96
CA GLU A 166 -12.18 13.83 -17.82
C GLU A 166 -13.23 12.73 -17.58
N ALA A 167 -14.50 13.02 -17.90
CA ALA A 167 -15.67 12.16 -17.68
C ALA A 167 -15.64 10.76 -18.32
N GLN A 168 -14.59 10.42 -19.07
CA GLN A 168 -14.41 9.11 -19.69
C GLN A 168 -13.86 8.04 -18.71
N ALA A 169 -13.36 8.42 -17.53
CA ALA A 169 -12.74 7.49 -16.58
C ALA A 169 -13.66 6.94 -15.47
N GLY A 170 -15.00 7.07 -15.58
CA GLY A 170 -15.94 6.55 -14.56
C GLY A 170 -15.96 7.31 -13.22
N HIS A 171 -15.25 8.44 -13.12
CA HIS A 171 -15.14 9.27 -11.91
C HIS A 171 -15.88 10.62 -12.03
N SER A 172 -16.55 10.86 -13.14
CA SER A 172 -17.09 12.16 -13.58
C SER A 172 -18.14 12.74 -12.66
N ASP A 173 -18.94 11.89 -12.03
CA ASP A 173 -20.11 12.30 -11.29
C ASP A 173 -19.86 12.40 -9.77
N GLY A 174 -18.63 12.08 -9.34
CA GLY A 174 -18.20 12.15 -7.96
C GLY A 174 -18.78 11.06 -7.04
N TYR A 175 -19.44 10.06 -7.60
CA TYR A 175 -19.95 8.91 -6.86
C TYR A 175 -19.00 7.72 -6.98
N ILE A 176 -19.27 6.69 -6.17
CA ILE A 176 -18.62 5.39 -6.28
C ILE A 176 -19.69 4.30 -6.35
N SER A 177 -19.40 3.27 -7.12
CA SER A 177 -20.28 2.13 -7.32
C SER A 177 -20.33 1.26 -6.06
N SER A 178 -21.43 0.54 -5.86
CA SER A 178 -21.59 -0.36 -4.71
C SER A 178 -20.58 -1.51 -4.76
N HIS A 179 -20.26 -2.00 -5.96
CA HIS A 179 -19.25 -3.05 -6.16
C HIS A 179 -17.83 -2.59 -5.77
N SER A 180 -17.35 -1.47 -6.32
CA SER A 180 -16.03 -0.92 -5.97
C SER A 180 -15.90 -0.67 -4.46
N SER A 181 -16.97 -0.19 -3.85
CA SER A 181 -17.00 0.13 -2.43
C SER A 181 -17.06 -1.12 -1.55
N LEU A 182 -17.70 -2.19 -2.01
CA LEU A 182 -17.67 -3.48 -1.33
C LEU A 182 -16.23 -4.03 -1.32
N ALA A 183 -15.53 -3.99 -2.46
CA ALA A 183 -14.13 -4.36 -2.53
C ALA A 183 -13.26 -3.52 -1.57
N GLU A 184 -13.45 -2.18 -1.56
CA GLU A 184 -12.76 -1.28 -0.63
C GLU A 184 -13.19 -1.42 0.85
N SER A 185 -14.30 -2.10 1.12
CA SER A 185 -14.71 -2.42 2.49
C SER A 185 -14.09 -3.71 3.00
N ILE A 186 -13.94 -4.72 2.14
CA ILE A 186 -13.48 -6.05 2.51
C ILE A 186 -11.95 -6.12 2.54
N TRP A 187 -11.30 -5.66 1.46
CA TRP A 187 -9.86 -5.80 1.30
C TRP A 187 -9.05 -5.18 2.43
N PRO A 188 -9.29 -3.91 2.84
CA PRO A 188 -8.48 -3.32 3.90
C PRO A 188 -8.72 -3.95 5.27
N GLN A 189 -9.90 -4.53 5.51
CA GLN A 189 -10.14 -5.28 6.73
C GLN A 189 -9.37 -6.59 6.73
N LEU A 190 -9.28 -7.26 5.58
CA LEU A 190 -8.43 -8.42 5.44
C LEU A 190 -6.95 -8.06 5.66
N PHE A 191 -6.44 -7.00 5.04
CA PHE A 191 -5.04 -6.58 5.21
C PHE A 191 -4.72 -6.21 6.64
N HIS A 192 -5.66 -5.60 7.37
CA HIS A 192 -5.46 -5.31 8.79
C HIS A 192 -5.19 -6.58 9.63
N HIS A 193 -5.62 -7.75 9.16
CA HIS A 193 -5.35 -9.04 9.80
C HIS A 193 -4.17 -9.81 9.20
N LEU A 194 -3.83 -9.56 7.93
CA LEU A 194 -2.80 -10.31 7.21
C LEU A 194 -1.44 -9.60 7.17
N PHE A 195 -1.43 -8.28 7.20
CA PHE A 195 -0.23 -7.45 7.01
C PHE A 195 0.25 -6.91 8.35
N THR A 196 1.55 -6.70 8.46
CA THR A 196 2.21 -6.30 9.70
C THR A 196 2.03 -4.83 10.05
N HIS A 197 1.82 -3.95 9.07
CA HIS A 197 1.46 -2.54 9.30
C HIS A 197 0.00 -2.24 8.95
N SER A 198 -0.55 -1.23 9.60
CA SER A 198 -1.93 -0.82 9.38
C SER A 198 -2.14 -0.30 7.95
N THR A 199 -3.20 -0.77 7.30
CA THR A 199 -3.80 -0.12 6.13
C THR A 199 -5.00 0.72 6.56
N PRO A 200 -5.35 1.80 5.83
CA PRO A 200 -6.60 2.51 6.07
C PRO A 200 -7.78 1.56 6.00
N VAL A 201 -8.66 1.57 7.00
CA VAL A 201 -9.77 0.62 7.12
C VAL A 201 -11.10 1.28 6.78
N THR A 202 -12.05 0.49 6.34
CA THR A 202 -13.42 0.95 6.16
C THR A 202 -14.13 0.97 7.52
N VAL A 203 -14.58 2.14 7.93
CA VAL A 203 -15.37 2.33 9.15
C VAL A 203 -16.83 2.02 8.89
N ALA A 204 -17.39 2.54 7.80
CA ALA A 204 -18.80 2.35 7.46
C ALA A 204 -19.07 2.52 5.96
N PHE A 205 -20.17 1.93 5.52
CA PHE A 205 -20.64 1.92 4.14
C PHE A 205 -22.12 2.30 4.10
N PHE A 206 -22.48 3.23 3.22
CA PHE A 206 -23.83 3.78 3.11
C PHE A 206 -24.37 3.65 1.69
N GLY A 207 -25.47 2.94 1.49
CA GLY A 207 -26.18 2.94 0.21
C GLY A 207 -26.97 4.21 0.02
N THR A 208 -26.91 4.85 -1.15
CA THR A 208 -27.67 6.07 -1.43
C THR A 208 -28.97 5.81 -2.21
N GLU A 209 -29.85 6.80 -2.33
CA GLU A 209 -31.03 6.69 -3.21
C GLU A 209 -30.69 6.78 -4.72
N VAL A 210 -29.43 7.07 -5.06
CA VAL A 210 -29.01 7.18 -6.45
C VAL A 210 -28.74 5.77 -6.98
N PHE A 211 -29.66 5.28 -7.82
CA PHE A 211 -29.57 4.03 -8.56
C PHE A 211 -29.56 4.32 -10.07
N GLY A 212 -29.35 3.30 -10.90
CA GLY A 212 -29.52 3.45 -12.35
C GLY A 212 -28.30 3.98 -13.08
N ARG A 213 -27.12 3.96 -12.45
CA ARG A 213 -25.90 4.54 -13.04
C ARG A 213 -24.97 3.46 -13.57
N GLU A 214 -24.54 3.66 -14.81
CA GLU A 214 -23.41 2.95 -15.39
C GLU A 214 -22.11 3.59 -14.88
N PHE A 215 -21.56 3.02 -13.81
CA PHE A 215 -20.27 3.46 -13.27
C PHE A 215 -19.08 2.87 -14.02
N GLU A 216 -19.27 1.68 -14.58
CA GLU A 216 -18.27 0.95 -15.35
C GLU A 216 -18.82 0.79 -16.78
N PRO A 217 -18.35 1.60 -17.76
CA PRO A 217 -18.82 1.54 -19.15
C PRO A 217 -18.71 0.15 -19.79
N ARG A 218 -17.90 -0.72 -19.19
CA ARG A 218 -17.61 -2.08 -19.68
C ARG A 218 -18.54 -3.15 -19.12
N ILE A 219 -19.27 -2.88 -18.03
CA ILE A 219 -20.27 -3.81 -17.52
C ILE A 219 -21.62 -3.10 -17.45
N PRO A 220 -22.56 -3.41 -18.37
CA PRO A 220 -23.79 -2.66 -18.54
C PRO A 220 -24.84 -3.08 -17.51
N TYR A 221 -24.55 -2.86 -16.23
CA TYR A 221 -25.53 -2.97 -15.17
C TYR A 221 -25.57 -1.71 -14.33
N GLU A 222 -26.80 -1.32 -14.01
CA GLU A 222 -27.09 -0.20 -13.14
C GLU A 222 -26.69 -0.55 -11.71
N GLU A 223 -25.83 0.26 -11.10
CA GLU A 223 -25.49 0.12 -9.68
C GLU A 223 -26.08 1.24 -8.82
N GLN A 224 -26.16 0.94 -7.52
CA GLN A 224 -26.41 1.92 -6.48
C GLN A 224 -25.12 2.71 -6.21
N ALA A 225 -25.20 4.04 -6.19
CA ALA A 225 -24.13 4.87 -5.66
C ALA A 225 -24.05 4.71 -4.14
N VAL A 226 -22.84 4.70 -3.59
CA VAL A 226 -22.64 4.55 -2.15
C VAL A 226 -21.66 5.56 -1.61
N ILE A 227 -21.66 5.74 -0.28
CA ILE A 227 -20.67 6.54 0.44
C ILE A 227 -19.85 5.59 1.32
N LEU A 228 -18.53 5.67 1.23
CA LEU A 228 -17.60 4.89 2.04
C LEU A 228 -16.89 5.81 3.03
N LEU A 229 -17.04 5.53 4.32
CA LEU A 229 -16.27 6.19 5.38
C LEU A 229 -15.04 5.35 5.71
N ARG A 230 -13.87 5.95 5.53
CA ARG A 230 -12.57 5.32 5.76
C ARG A 230 -11.86 6.00 6.94
N GLY A 231 -11.27 5.18 7.80
CA GLY A 231 -10.36 5.60 8.85
C GLY A 231 -8.92 5.39 8.40
N GLY A 232 -8.04 6.31 8.78
CA GLY A 232 -6.64 6.35 8.35
C GLY A 232 -6.23 7.77 7.99
N GLN A 233 -4.94 7.97 7.69
CA GLN A 233 -4.44 9.32 7.42
C GLN A 233 -4.69 9.74 5.98
N MET A 234 -4.73 8.78 5.05
CA MET A 234 -4.86 9.01 3.61
C MET A 234 -3.79 9.99 3.07
N LEU A 235 -2.68 10.14 3.80
CA LEU A 235 -1.52 10.92 3.40
C LEU A 235 -0.75 10.10 2.36
N ARG A 236 -0.72 10.58 1.13
CA ARG A 236 -0.11 9.93 -0.04
C ARG A 236 1.24 10.56 -0.41
N PRO A 237 2.21 9.81 -0.98
CA PRO A 237 3.41 10.41 -1.61
C PRO A 237 3.09 11.52 -2.64
N ALA A 238 1.95 11.41 -3.30
CA ALA A 238 1.43 12.41 -4.25
C ALA A 238 1.25 13.81 -3.64
N HIS A 239 0.99 13.96 -2.33
CA HIS A 239 0.86 15.28 -1.70
C HIS A 239 2.17 16.06 -1.66
N PHE A 240 3.28 15.35 -1.79
CA PHE A 240 4.64 15.87 -1.68
C PHE A 240 5.43 15.69 -2.99
N THR A 241 4.72 15.44 -4.09
CA THR A 241 5.28 15.30 -5.43
C THR A 241 4.97 16.56 -6.25
N GLU A 242 5.96 17.10 -6.95
CA GLU A 242 5.81 18.23 -7.87
C GLU A 242 5.35 17.73 -9.25
N GLN A 243 4.42 18.44 -9.90
CA GLN A 243 3.94 18.07 -11.24
C GLN A 243 5.09 17.95 -12.24
N GLY A 244 6.04 18.89 -12.22
CA GLY A 244 7.18 18.85 -13.12
C GLY A 244 8.07 17.60 -12.94
N VAL A 245 8.20 17.09 -11.70
CA VAL A 245 8.94 15.83 -11.44
C VAL A 245 8.16 14.64 -11.97
N TYR A 246 6.84 14.63 -11.75
CA TYR A 246 5.95 13.59 -12.27
C TYR A 246 6.01 13.51 -13.81
N ASP A 247 5.94 14.65 -14.49
CA ASP A 247 6.00 14.74 -15.95
C ASP A 247 7.31 14.17 -16.50
N ARG A 248 8.45 14.45 -15.84
CA ARG A 248 9.75 13.85 -16.20
C ARG A 248 9.78 12.34 -16.05
N VAL A 249 9.12 11.80 -15.02
CA VAL A 249 9.00 10.35 -14.85
C VAL A 249 8.13 9.74 -15.96
N LEU A 250 7.05 10.41 -16.37
CA LEU A 250 6.25 9.97 -17.52
C LEU A 250 7.04 10.01 -18.83
N GLU A 251 7.87 11.03 -19.06
CA GLU A 251 8.76 11.10 -20.23
C GLU A 251 9.72 9.90 -20.26
N ILE A 252 10.34 9.57 -19.12
CA ILE A 252 11.20 8.40 -18.97
C ILE A 252 10.43 7.11 -19.28
N ALA A 253 9.25 6.95 -18.68
CA ALA A 253 8.41 5.77 -18.87
C ALA A 253 7.98 5.62 -20.34
N GLY A 254 7.57 6.72 -20.98
CA GLY A 254 7.17 6.77 -22.38
C GLY A 254 8.32 6.45 -23.34
N ALA A 255 9.53 6.94 -23.06
CA ALA A 255 10.73 6.61 -23.84
C ALA A 255 11.07 5.12 -23.71
N GLN A 256 11.05 4.56 -22.50
CA GLN A 256 11.31 3.13 -22.26
C GLN A 256 10.26 2.24 -22.94
N LYS A 257 8.99 2.61 -22.83
CA LYS A 257 7.88 1.93 -23.51
C LYS A 257 8.06 1.97 -25.04
N SER A 258 8.46 3.11 -25.59
CA SER A 258 8.69 3.25 -27.03
C SER A 258 9.86 2.39 -27.51
N ALA A 259 10.89 2.24 -26.69
CA ALA A 259 12.05 1.40 -27.01
C ALA A 259 11.76 -0.11 -26.84
N ASN A 260 10.97 -0.48 -25.83
CA ASN A 260 10.67 -1.87 -25.47
C ASN A 260 9.15 -2.05 -25.21
N PRO A 261 8.32 -2.04 -26.27
CA PRO A 261 6.86 -2.02 -26.12
C PRO A 261 6.27 -3.25 -25.40
N ASN A 262 7.01 -4.35 -25.37
CA ASN A 262 6.61 -5.61 -24.75
C ASN A 262 7.19 -5.84 -23.35
N ASP A 263 8.08 -4.95 -22.85
CA ASP A 263 8.71 -5.08 -21.54
C ASP A 263 8.39 -3.88 -20.65
N TRP A 264 7.18 -3.91 -20.09
CA TRP A 264 6.74 -2.92 -19.12
C TRP A 264 7.37 -3.10 -17.74
N THR A 265 7.93 -4.27 -17.48
CA THR A 265 8.43 -4.67 -16.16
C THR A 265 9.79 -4.02 -15.85
N SER A 266 10.56 -3.66 -16.88
CA SER A 266 11.82 -2.93 -16.72
C SER A 266 11.65 -1.41 -16.54
N VAL A 267 10.48 -0.85 -16.87
CA VAL A 267 10.22 0.60 -16.75
C VAL A 267 10.49 1.15 -15.35
N PRO A 268 9.91 0.59 -14.26
CA PRO A 268 10.14 1.13 -12.93
C PRO A 268 11.61 1.00 -12.51
N TRP A 269 12.29 -0.10 -12.85
CA TRP A 269 13.73 -0.25 -12.61
C TRP A 269 14.57 0.79 -13.33
N ARG A 270 14.24 1.10 -14.58
CA ARG A 270 14.90 2.16 -15.33
C ARG A 270 14.74 3.51 -14.64
N ILE A 271 13.53 3.82 -14.16
CA ILE A 271 13.27 5.06 -13.41
C ILE A 271 14.07 5.08 -12.12
N LEU A 272 14.14 4.00 -11.36
CA LEU A 272 14.87 3.93 -10.09
C LEU A 272 16.38 4.09 -10.27
N SER A 273 16.96 3.48 -11.31
CA SER A 273 18.41 3.42 -11.51
C SER A 273 19.04 4.65 -12.18
N GLN A 274 18.24 5.60 -12.68
CA GLN A 274 18.77 6.80 -13.35
C GLN A 274 18.33 8.09 -12.66
N PRO A 275 19.14 9.17 -12.68
CA PRO A 275 18.72 10.47 -12.18
C PRO A 275 17.47 10.99 -12.93
N ILE A 276 16.56 11.66 -12.22
CA ILE A 276 15.45 12.38 -12.85
C ILE A 276 15.98 13.77 -13.23
N PRO A 277 15.87 14.20 -14.50
CA PRO A 277 16.40 15.50 -14.93
C PRO A 277 15.54 16.64 -14.37
N LEU A 278 16.11 17.42 -13.45
CA LEU A 278 15.41 18.53 -12.78
C LEU A 278 15.72 19.92 -13.39
N ASP A 279 16.55 19.97 -14.43
CA ASP A 279 16.97 21.23 -15.04
C ASP A 279 15.78 22.03 -15.57
N GLY A 280 15.74 23.31 -15.19
CA GLY A 280 14.66 24.24 -15.57
C GLY A 280 13.37 24.09 -14.76
N LEU A 281 13.24 23.06 -13.90
CA LEU A 281 12.10 22.95 -12.99
C LEU A 281 12.25 23.91 -11.81
N LYS A 282 11.13 24.49 -11.37
CA LYS A 282 11.05 25.28 -10.14
C LYS A 282 10.13 24.57 -9.17
N GLY A 283 10.62 24.35 -7.96
CA GLY A 283 9.80 23.84 -6.87
C GLY A 283 8.69 24.84 -6.51
N THR A 284 7.50 24.33 -6.21
CA THR A 284 6.33 25.12 -5.83
C THR A 284 5.98 24.99 -4.35
N MET A 285 6.45 23.94 -3.67
CA MET A 285 6.28 23.76 -2.23
C MET A 285 6.99 24.88 -1.44
N PRO A 286 6.27 25.63 -0.59
CA PRO A 286 6.85 26.76 0.14
C PRO A 286 7.79 26.33 1.26
N SER A 287 7.60 25.14 1.82
CA SER A 287 8.42 24.58 2.90
C SER A 287 8.31 23.05 2.96
N ILE A 288 9.23 22.41 3.69
CA ILE A 288 9.22 20.98 3.96
C ILE A 288 8.37 20.59 5.19
N ASP A 289 7.95 21.57 6.00
CA ASP A 289 7.25 21.33 7.26
C ASP A 289 5.99 20.44 7.12
N PRO A 290 5.14 20.60 6.08
CA PRO A 290 4.01 19.69 5.84
C PRO A 290 4.45 18.22 5.73
N PHE A 291 5.53 17.96 5.00
CA PHE A 291 6.08 16.61 4.86
C PHE A 291 6.62 16.09 6.19
N LEU A 292 7.36 16.90 6.96
CA LEU A 292 7.90 16.48 8.25
C LEU A 292 6.78 16.11 9.23
N ARG A 293 5.69 16.88 9.24
CA ARG A 293 4.49 16.60 10.03
C ARG A 293 3.81 15.32 9.56
N ALA A 294 3.68 15.12 8.24
CA ALA A 294 3.11 13.91 7.66
C ALA A 294 3.93 12.67 8.04
N ALA A 295 5.26 12.73 7.88
CA ALA A 295 6.17 11.66 8.21
C ALA A 295 6.17 11.36 9.72
N HIS A 296 6.04 12.38 10.57
CA HIS A 296 5.87 12.18 12.00
C HIS A 296 4.53 11.50 12.31
N ALA A 297 3.44 11.98 11.70
CA ALA A 297 2.11 11.42 11.87
C ALA A 297 2.03 9.97 11.41
N THR A 298 2.69 9.56 10.32
CA THR A 298 2.71 8.16 9.87
C THR A 298 3.78 7.31 10.56
N GLY A 299 4.52 7.89 11.51
CA GLY A 299 5.55 7.18 12.28
C GLY A 299 6.81 6.80 11.49
N VAL A 300 6.98 7.33 10.27
CA VAL A 300 8.15 7.05 9.41
C VAL A 300 9.30 8.03 9.64
N LEU A 301 9.06 9.14 10.33
CA LEU A 301 10.09 10.15 10.57
C LEU A 301 11.23 9.59 11.43
N ARG A 302 12.46 9.79 10.95
CA ARG A 302 13.69 9.45 11.64
C ARG A 302 14.46 10.72 12.00
N TYR A 303 15.25 10.65 13.06
CA TYR A 303 16.01 11.77 13.60
C TYR A 303 17.50 11.45 13.65
N ARG A 304 18.32 12.49 13.61
CA ARG A 304 19.76 12.42 13.87
C ARG A 304 20.18 13.53 14.82
N THR A 305 21.26 13.31 15.55
CA THR A 305 21.83 14.35 16.42
C THR A 305 22.77 15.25 15.61
N VAL A 306 22.51 16.56 15.62
CA VAL A 306 23.38 17.58 15.03
C VAL A 306 23.96 18.46 16.15
N PRO A 307 25.28 18.68 16.20
CA PRO A 307 25.89 19.56 17.19
C PRO A 307 25.23 20.94 17.18
N GLN A 308 24.96 21.51 18.36
CA GLN A 308 24.29 22.81 18.59
C GLN A 308 22.77 22.84 18.35
N TYR A 309 22.20 21.86 17.65
CA TYR A 309 20.75 21.83 17.34
C TYR A 309 20.02 20.64 18.00
N GLY A 310 20.75 19.67 18.54
CA GLY A 310 20.15 18.47 19.15
C GLY A 310 19.61 17.52 18.10
N GLU A 311 18.47 16.89 18.37
CA GLU A 311 17.84 15.97 17.42
C GLU A 311 17.02 16.72 16.36
N VAL A 312 17.38 16.48 15.11
CA VAL A 312 16.75 17.08 13.93
C VAL A 312 16.30 15.98 12.97
N PRO A 313 15.28 16.23 12.12
CA PRO A 313 14.88 15.29 11.09
C PRO A 313 16.04 14.83 10.19
N ASP A 314 16.10 13.53 9.95
CA ASP A 314 17.01 12.90 8.99
C ASP A 314 16.21 12.38 7.79
N LEU A 315 16.22 13.12 6.69
CA LEU A 315 15.44 12.76 5.51
C LEU A 315 15.96 11.51 4.83
N ARG A 316 17.27 11.25 4.84
CA ARG A 316 17.81 10.03 4.22
C ARG A 316 17.32 8.80 4.99
N ALA A 317 17.39 8.82 6.32
CA ALA A 317 16.88 7.73 7.15
C ALA A 317 15.35 7.62 7.07
N THR A 318 14.63 8.75 7.02
CA THR A 318 13.16 8.78 6.86
C THR A 318 12.72 8.18 5.53
N PHE A 319 13.42 8.48 4.44
CA PHE A 319 13.10 7.89 3.14
C PHE A 319 13.48 6.42 3.05
N ALA A 320 14.55 5.99 3.72
CA ALA A 320 14.86 4.57 3.85
C ALA A 320 13.74 3.81 4.59
N GLU A 321 13.21 4.36 5.68
CA GLU A 321 12.05 3.81 6.38
C GLU A 321 10.80 3.74 5.49
N ILE A 322 10.51 4.77 4.69
CA ILE A 322 9.36 4.76 3.78
C ILE A 322 9.53 3.66 2.72
N VAL A 323 10.72 3.55 2.12
CA VAL A 323 11.02 2.48 1.14
C VAL A 323 10.91 1.10 1.79
N ASP A 324 11.36 0.96 3.04
CA ASP A 324 11.29 -0.28 3.81
C ASP A 324 9.84 -0.74 4.00
N ARG A 325 8.94 0.14 4.45
CA ARG A 325 7.51 -0.19 4.59
C ARG A 325 6.85 -0.52 3.26
N PHE A 326 7.22 0.17 2.19
CA PHE A 326 6.70 -0.10 0.85
C PHE A 326 7.19 -1.45 0.33
N ALA A 327 8.44 -1.82 0.62
CA ALA A 327 9.02 -3.12 0.30
C ALA A 327 8.35 -4.25 1.10
N LEU A 328 8.14 -4.05 2.41
CA LEU A 328 7.42 -4.97 3.29
C LEU A 328 6.00 -5.23 2.78
N THR A 329 5.24 -4.17 2.51
CA THR A 329 3.88 -4.27 1.93
C THR A 329 3.86 -5.12 0.68
N ALA A 330 4.85 -4.92 -0.20
CA ALA A 330 4.93 -5.67 -1.45
C ALA A 330 5.30 -7.13 -1.22
N ALA A 331 6.20 -7.43 -0.29
CA ALA A 331 6.56 -8.81 0.08
C ALA A 331 5.38 -9.54 0.73
N GLU A 332 4.60 -8.87 1.58
CA GLU A 332 3.37 -9.42 2.15
C GLU A 332 2.29 -9.63 1.07
N SER A 333 2.12 -8.66 0.18
CA SER A 333 1.22 -8.79 -0.99
C SER A 333 1.60 -10.02 -1.82
N TRP A 334 2.89 -10.24 -2.05
CA TRP A 334 3.40 -11.44 -2.71
C TRP A 334 3.06 -12.71 -1.94
N GLY A 335 3.38 -12.77 -0.64
CA GLY A 335 3.10 -13.92 0.22
C GLY A 335 1.63 -14.30 0.26
N TRP A 336 0.74 -13.30 0.29
CA TRP A 336 -0.71 -13.45 0.28
C TRP A 336 -1.34 -13.50 -1.12
N ARG A 337 -0.51 -13.59 -2.17
CA ARG A 337 -0.96 -13.71 -3.57
C ARG A 337 -1.86 -12.57 -4.03
N TRP A 338 -1.66 -11.38 -3.50
CA TRP A 338 -2.50 -10.22 -3.72
C TRP A 338 -1.75 -9.11 -4.49
N MET A 339 -2.46 -8.38 -5.35
CA MET A 339 -1.92 -7.27 -6.14
C MET A 339 -2.87 -6.08 -6.07
N GLN A 340 -2.35 -4.87 -5.88
CA GLN A 340 -3.14 -3.64 -5.82
C GLN A 340 -3.60 -3.19 -7.20
N SER A 341 -2.90 -3.59 -8.27
CA SER A 341 -3.18 -3.22 -9.67
C SER A 341 -2.87 -1.79 -10.08
N ALA A 342 -2.81 -0.83 -9.16
CA ALA A 342 -2.51 0.56 -9.51
C ALA A 342 -1.58 1.22 -8.47
N PRO A 343 -0.39 0.65 -8.21
CA PRO A 343 0.59 1.20 -7.28
C PRO A 343 1.12 2.54 -7.81
N SER A 344 0.48 3.64 -7.42
CA SER A 344 0.89 4.98 -7.83
C SER A 344 1.15 5.85 -6.60
N ALA A 345 1.82 6.99 -6.80
CA ALA A 345 2.01 7.96 -5.73
C ALA A 345 0.70 8.45 -5.10
N GLY A 346 -0.41 8.40 -5.85
CA GLY A 346 -1.73 8.70 -5.35
C GLY A 346 -2.41 7.52 -4.64
N ASN A 347 -2.10 6.26 -4.96
CA ASN A 347 -2.80 5.11 -4.40
C ASN A 347 -2.01 4.40 -3.29
N ALA A 348 -0.96 5.02 -2.76
CA ALA A 348 -0.23 4.49 -1.63
C ALA A 348 -0.36 5.43 -0.42
N GLU A 349 -0.49 4.88 0.78
CA GLU A 349 -0.31 5.66 2.00
C GLU A 349 1.18 5.85 2.27
N LEU A 350 1.58 7.02 2.74
CA LEU A 350 2.95 7.39 3.08
C LEU A 350 3.57 6.43 4.10
N GLY A 351 2.73 5.83 4.96
CA GLY A 351 3.14 4.81 5.94
C GLY A 351 3.30 3.40 5.38
N GLY A 352 3.11 3.16 4.08
CA GLY A 352 3.13 1.84 3.45
C GLY A 352 1.75 1.20 3.29
N GLY A 353 0.71 1.78 3.88
CA GLY A 353 -0.66 1.30 3.74
C GLY A 353 -1.17 1.30 2.29
N LEU A 354 -2.11 0.39 2.02
CA LEU A 354 -2.78 0.25 0.73
C LEU A 354 -4.02 1.17 0.67
N ILE A 355 -4.14 1.99 -0.36
CA ILE A 355 -5.30 2.90 -0.58
C ILE A 355 -5.88 2.65 -1.98
N ASP A 356 -7.18 2.87 -2.15
CA ASP A 356 -7.85 2.76 -3.46
C ASP A 356 -7.61 1.38 -4.11
N VAL A 357 -8.06 0.34 -3.40
CA VAL A 357 -7.87 -1.10 -3.71
C VAL A 357 -9.03 -1.69 -4.52
N GLU A 358 -9.84 -0.85 -5.16
CA GLU A 358 -10.97 -1.24 -5.98
C GLU A 358 -10.58 -2.10 -7.21
N THR A 359 -9.37 -1.91 -7.74
CA THR A 359 -8.82 -2.70 -8.86
C THR A 359 -7.99 -3.90 -8.42
N ALA A 360 -7.90 -4.14 -7.11
CA ALA A 360 -7.04 -5.17 -6.58
C ALA A 360 -7.54 -6.58 -6.90
N SER A 361 -6.61 -7.51 -7.03
CA SER A 361 -6.89 -8.92 -7.30
C SER A 361 -6.13 -9.84 -6.36
N SER A 362 -6.85 -10.82 -5.81
CA SER A 362 -6.25 -12.04 -5.27
C SER A 362 -6.02 -13.04 -6.41
N ASN A 363 -4.86 -13.68 -6.41
CA ASN A 363 -4.48 -14.61 -7.45
C ASN A 363 -4.56 -16.06 -6.94
N PRO A 364 -5.07 -17.01 -7.75
CA PRO A 364 -5.12 -18.42 -7.35
C PRO A 364 -3.72 -18.93 -7.05
N ARG A 365 -3.56 -19.85 -6.10
CA ARG A 365 -2.25 -20.35 -5.63
C ARG A 365 -1.29 -20.76 -6.75
N THR A 366 -1.82 -21.38 -7.81
CA THR A 366 -1.09 -21.93 -8.96
C THR A 366 -1.12 -21.04 -10.21
N GLY A 367 -1.67 -19.82 -10.11
CA GLY A 367 -1.66 -18.86 -11.22
C GLY A 367 -0.44 -17.93 -11.20
N GLN A 368 -0.28 -17.13 -12.23
CA GLN A 368 0.64 -15.99 -12.17
C GLN A 368 0.19 -14.97 -11.10
N MET A 369 1.10 -14.13 -10.62
CA MET A 369 0.73 -12.87 -9.98
C MET A 369 0.37 -11.86 -11.07
N TYR A 370 -0.92 -11.71 -11.32
CA TYR A 370 -1.42 -10.76 -12.30
C TYR A 370 -2.44 -9.83 -11.67
N VAL A 371 -2.85 -8.88 -12.48
CA VAL A 371 -3.77 -7.81 -12.15
C VAL A 371 -4.99 -8.01 -13.05
N LEU A 372 -6.19 -8.12 -12.46
CA LEU A 372 -7.44 -8.22 -13.24
C LEU A 372 -7.77 -6.93 -14.01
N SER A 373 -7.06 -5.82 -13.74
CA SER A 373 -7.26 -4.55 -14.41
C SER A 373 -6.74 -4.56 -15.85
N TYR A 374 -7.69 -4.42 -16.76
CA TYR A 374 -7.55 -4.49 -18.22
C TYR A 374 -6.66 -3.41 -18.86
N SER A 375 -6.15 -2.43 -18.10
CA SER A 375 -5.44 -1.26 -18.65
C SER A 375 -4.00 -1.09 -18.20
N PHE A 376 -3.52 -1.86 -17.20
CA PHE A 376 -2.19 -1.65 -16.64
C PHE A 376 -1.37 -2.94 -16.49
N PRO A 377 -0.30 -3.13 -17.29
CA PRO A 377 0.54 -4.32 -17.26
C PRO A 377 1.60 -4.25 -16.15
N PHE A 378 1.23 -3.86 -14.92
CA PHE A 378 2.21 -3.81 -13.83
C PHE A 378 2.72 -5.21 -13.47
N GLY A 379 1.83 -6.22 -13.46
CA GLY A 379 2.17 -7.61 -13.18
C GLY A 379 3.12 -7.75 -11.98
N HIS A 380 4.13 -8.59 -12.09
CA HIS A 380 5.14 -8.77 -11.04
C HIS A 380 6.03 -7.55 -10.76
N SER A 381 5.90 -6.42 -11.48
CA SER A 381 6.70 -5.21 -11.24
C SER A 381 6.02 -4.17 -10.34
N GLU A 382 4.81 -4.44 -9.86
CA GLU A 382 4.06 -3.53 -8.98
C GLU A 382 4.86 -3.11 -7.74
N TYR A 383 5.63 -4.02 -7.14
CA TYR A 383 6.47 -3.70 -5.97
C TYR A 383 7.45 -2.56 -6.27
N THR A 384 8.05 -2.55 -7.46
CA THR A 384 9.03 -1.54 -7.88
C THR A 384 8.37 -0.18 -8.14
N TRP A 385 7.13 -0.16 -8.63
CA TRP A 385 6.38 1.09 -8.84
C TRP A 385 6.09 1.84 -7.53
N ARG A 386 5.96 1.12 -6.41
CA ARG A 386 5.86 1.74 -5.09
C ARG A 386 7.11 2.57 -4.77
N ALA A 387 8.30 2.04 -5.04
CA ALA A 387 9.54 2.78 -4.84
C ALA A 387 9.69 3.98 -5.81
N VAL A 388 9.15 3.89 -7.03
CA VAL A 388 9.11 5.02 -7.98
C VAL A 388 8.33 6.20 -7.38
N ALA A 389 7.19 5.93 -6.72
CA ALA A 389 6.43 6.97 -6.01
C ALA A 389 7.25 7.67 -4.93
N VAL A 390 8.03 6.90 -4.15
CA VAL A 390 8.90 7.45 -3.10
C VAL A 390 10.04 8.28 -3.70
N LYS A 391 10.63 7.83 -4.82
CA LYS A 391 11.68 8.58 -5.54
C LYS A 391 11.16 9.92 -6.08
N MET A 392 9.96 9.95 -6.67
CA MET A 392 9.34 11.20 -7.13
C MET A 392 9.18 12.20 -5.99
N MET A 393 8.69 11.73 -4.84
CA MET A 393 8.56 12.55 -3.63
C MET A 393 9.92 13.07 -3.13
N TRP A 394 10.96 12.23 -3.11
CA TRP A 394 12.32 12.63 -2.71
C TRP A 394 12.87 13.77 -3.56
N GLU A 395 12.81 13.63 -4.88
CA GLU A 395 13.31 14.66 -5.79
C GLU A 395 12.47 15.94 -5.71
N SER A 396 11.16 15.81 -5.51
CA SER A 396 10.24 16.95 -5.33
C SER A 396 10.57 17.75 -4.07
N LEU A 397 10.82 17.09 -2.93
CA LEU A 397 11.24 17.77 -1.71
C LEU A 397 12.61 18.44 -1.89
N ARG A 398 13.59 17.74 -2.47
CA ARG A 398 14.93 18.30 -2.73
C ARG A 398 14.88 19.52 -3.64
N LEU A 399 14.07 19.49 -4.69
CA LEU A 399 13.85 20.61 -5.61
C LEU A 399 13.43 21.90 -4.87
N ASN A 400 12.69 21.75 -3.76
CA ASN A 400 12.19 22.87 -2.95
C ASN A 400 13.12 23.32 -1.82
N MET A 401 14.25 22.64 -1.61
CA MET A 401 15.22 22.97 -0.57
C MET A 401 16.42 23.73 -1.13
N THR A 402 16.89 24.71 -0.38
CA THR A 402 18.22 25.32 -0.50
C THR A 402 19.32 24.31 -0.18
N THR A 403 20.55 24.60 -0.62
CA THR A 403 21.72 23.77 -0.29
C THR A 403 21.92 23.60 1.22
N GLY A 404 21.67 24.67 2.00
CA GLY A 404 21.80 24.63 3.46
C GLY A 404 20.77 23.70 4.11
N GLU A 405 19.51 23.76 3.68
CA GLU A 405 18.45 22.85 4.15
C GLU A 405 18.75 21.41 3.78
N ARG A 406 19.22 21.15 2.54
CA ARG A 406 19.63 19.80 2.13
C ARG A 406 20.76 19.26 3.00
N GLN A 407 21.73 20.07 3.40
CA GLN A 407 22.78 19.62 4.33
C GLN A 407 22.24 19.42 5.76
N PHE A 408 21.40 20.33 6.23
CA PHE A 408 20.82 20.31 7.57
C PHE A 408 19.90 19.10 7.80
N TYR A 409 19.08 18.74 6.81
CA TYR A 409 18.16 17.61 6.86
C TYR A 409 18.71 16.31 6.23
N ASN A 410 20.01 16.26 5.90
CA ASN A 410 20.66 15.07 5.31
C ASN A 410 20.16 14.63 3.92
N ALA A 411 19.76 15.59 3.07
CA ALA A 411 19.27 15.41 1.70
C ALA A 411 20.22 15.98 0.60
N ALA A 412 21.48 16.23 0.92
CA ALA A 412 22.45 16.84 -0.01
C ALA A 412 22.91 15.91 -1.15
N GLY A 413 22.87 14.60 -0.97
CA GLY A 413 23.25 13.60 -1.98
C GLY A 413 22.08 12.74 -2.44
N ASP A 414 22.27 12.02 -3.54
CA ASP A 414 21.27 11.10 -4.07
C ASP A 414 21.11 9.87 -3.17
N LEU A 415 19.94 9.23 -3.28
CA LEU A 415 19.64 7.95 -2.67
C LEU A 415 19.50 6.92 -3.79
N ASP A 416 20.26 5.82 -3.72
CA ASP A 416 20.13 4.73 -4.67
C ASP A 416 18.87 3.92 -4.35
N PHE A 417 17.73 4.40 -4.86
CA PHE A 417 16.44 3.75 -4.65
C PHE A 417 16.38 2.35 -5.25
N ALA A 418 17.11 2.07 -6.33
CA ALA A 418 17.10 0.75 -6.95
C ALA A 418 17.77 -0.27 -6.03
N GLN A 419 18.99 0.04 -5.56
CA GLN A 419 19.72 -0.82 -4.63
C GLN A 419 18.99 -0.95 -3.29
N LEU A 420 18.53 0.17 -2.72
CA LEU A 420 17.87 0.20 -1.42
C LEU A 420 16.56 -0.60 -1.44
N HIS A 421 15.68 -0.34 -2.41
CA HIS A 421 14.41 -1.05 -2.51
C HIS A 421 14.61 -2.53 -2.84
N GLY A 422 15.52 -2.86 -3.75
CA GLY A 422 15.83 -4.26 -4.09
C GLY A 422 16.31 -5.05 -2.87
N ALA A 423 17.24 -4.49 -2.10
CA ALA A 423 17.75 -5.15 -0.90
C ALA A 423 16.65 -5.36 0.17
N LEU A 424 15.86 -4.32 0.46
CA LEU A 424 14.79 -4.39 1.47
C LEU A 424 13.67 -5.34 1.04
N TYR A 425 13.26 -5.31 -0.24
CA TYR A 425 12.25 -6.21 -0.77
C TYR A 425 12.73 -7.67 -0.72
N SER A 426 13.97 -7.95 -1.14
CA SER A 426 14.55 -9.28 -1.03
C SER A 426 14.62 -9.77 0.42
N GLN A 427 14.99 -8.89 1.36
CA GLN A 427 15.02 -9.22 2.78
C GLN A 427 13.63 -9.62 3.29
N HIS A 428 12.62 -8.77 3.07
CA HIS A 428 11.25 -9.05 3.52
C HIS A 428 10.67 -10.29 2.85
N LEU A 429 10.94 -10.48 1.56
CA LEU A 429 10.48 -11.66 0.84
C LEU A 429 11.10 -12.95 1.39
N SER A 430 12.38 -12.93 1.77
CA SER A 430 13.01 -14.03 2.50
C SER A 430 12.29 -14.31 3.82
N GLU A 431 11.99 -13.27 4.60
CA GLU A 431 11.26 -13.43 5.86
C GLU A 431 9.88 -14.06 5.64
N GLN A 432 9.13 -13.61 4.62
CA GLN A 432 7.81 -14.16 4.29
C GLN A 432 7.90 -15.65 3.94
N TYR A 433 8.88 -16.05 3.12
CA TYR A 433 9.06 -17.47 2.81
C TYR A 433 9.46 -18.31 4.01
N LEU A 434 10.38 -17.82 4.86
CA LEU A 434 10.79 -18.53 6.06
C LEU A 434 9.64 -18.70 7.07
N LYS A 435 8.85 -17.63 7.29
CA LYS A 435 7.64 -17.67 8.13
C LYS A 435 6.58 -18.62 7.56
N ALA A 436 6.40 -18.63 6.24
CA ALA A 436 5.45 -19.52 5.57
C ALA A 436 5.79 -21.02 5.72
N MET A 437 7.04 -21.36 6.05
CA MET A 437 7.46 -22.72 6.40
C MET A 437 7.19 -23.09 7.86
N GLY A 438 6.57 -22.21 8.64
CA GLY A 438 6.23 -22.42 10.04
C GLY A 438 7.27 -21.94 11.04
N LEU A 439 8.34 -21.24 10.60
CA LEU A 439 9.35 -20.71 11.52
C LEU A 439 8.82 -19.49 12.30
N LYS A 440 9.09 -19.47 13.62
CA LYS A 440 8.84 -18.30 14.48
C LYS A 440 9.64 -17.08 14.04
N THR A 441 9.09 -15.88 14.24
CA THR A 441 9.71 -14.60 13.85
C THR A 441 11.12 -14.43 14.41
N GLU A 442 11.36 -14.83 15.65
CA GLU A 442 12.66 -14.72 16.33
C GLU A 442 13.72 -15.62 15.67
N VAL A 443 13.32 -16.83 15.28
CA VAL A 443 14.20 -17.79 14.60
C VAL A 443 14.54 -17.29 13.19
N VAL A 444 13.55 -16.73 12.49
CA VAL A 444 13.78 -16.08 11.19
C VAL A 444 14.79 -14.94 11.32
N ALA A 445 14.68 -14.10 12.35
CA ALA A 445 15.63 -13.02 12.58
C ALA A 445 17.06 -13.53 12.82
N GLU A 446 17.23 -14.61 13.60
CA GLU A 446 18.54 -15.23 13.82
C GLU A 446 19.10 -15.86 12.53
N LEU A 447 18.27 -16.50 11.69
CA LEU A 447 18.69 -17.01 10.39
C LEU A 447 19.12 -15.91 9.43
N MET A 448 18.37 -14.80 9.36
CA MET A 448 18.75 -13.64 8.54
C MET A 448 20.10 -13.05 8.95
N LYS A 449 20.44 -13.13 10.24
CA LYS A 449 21.69 -12.60 10.81
C LYS A 449 22.87 -13.56 10.68
N HIS A 450 22.66 -14.85 10.91
CA HIS A 450 23.74 -15.85 11.00
C HIS A 450 23.87 -16.76 9.78
N SER A 451 22.87 -16.79 8.90
CA SER A 451 22.82 -17.68 7.73
C SER A 451 22.33 -16.97 6.47
N PHE A 452 22.66 -15.68 6.34
CA PHE A 452 22.20 -14.80 5.25
C PHE A 452 22.43 -15.38 3.84
N ASP A 453 23.57 -16.02 3.60
CA ASP A 453 23.89 -16.60 2.29
C ASP A 453 22.95 -17.75 1.92
N ASP A 454 22.65 -18.66 2.86
CA ASP A 454 21.72 -19.76 2.62
C ASP A 454 20.28 -19.25 2.50
N VAL A 455 19.90 -18.25 3.29
CA VAL A 455 18.58 -17.59 3.16
C VAL A 455 18.42 -16.94 1.78
N SER A 456 19.43 -16.20 1.32
CA SER A 456 19.42 -15.54 0.03
C SER A 456 19.31 -16.54 -1.12
N ARG A 457 20.04 -17.67 -1.04
CA ARG A 457 19.95 -18.74 -2.04
C ARG A 457 18.58 -19.43 -2.04
N PHE A 458 18.03 -19.68 -0.85
CA PHE A 458 16.69 -20.24 -0.71
C PHE A 458 15.63 -19.32 -1.31
N GLN A 459 15.67 -18.02 -0.97
CA GLN A 459 14.75 -17.02 -1.52
C GLN A 459 14.88 -16.90 -3.05
N ALA A 460 16.10 -16.88 -3.59
CA ALA A 460 16.32 -16.81 -5.02
C ALA A 460 15.71 -18.02 -5.74
N ALA A 461 15.95 -19.24 -5.26
CA ALA A 461 15.38 -20.45 -5.86
C ALA A 461 13.85 -20.47 -5.78
N MET A 462 13.27 -20.12 -4.62
CA MET A 462 11.83 -19.99 -4.42
C MET A 462 11.22 -18.96 -5.38
N HIS A 463 11.83 -17.78 -5.48
CA HIS A 463 11.31 -16.71 -6.33
C HIS A 463 11.43 -17.05 -7.82
N THR A 464 12.54 -17.65 -8.25
CA THR A 464 12.67 -18.15 -9.63
C THR A 464 11.58 -19.15 -9.95
N LEU A 465 11.37 -20.19 -9.12
CA LEU A 465 10.30 -21.17 -9.29
C LEU A 465 8.91 -20.52 -9.35
N ALA A 466 8.65 -19.54 -8.48
CA ALA A 466 7.36 -18.84 -8.40
C ALA A 466 7.05 -18.00 -9.66
N THR A 467 8.08 -17.59 -10.40
CA THR A 467 7.97 -16.82 -11.65
C THR A 467 8.05 -17.67 -12.92
N MET A 468 8.21 -19.00 -12.80
CA MET A 468 8.21 -19.88 -13.97
C MET A 468 6.79 -20.06 -14.51
N GLU A 469 6.63 -19.93 -15.83
CA GLU A 469 5.31 -19.88 -16.47
C GLU A 469 5.19 -20.79 -17.70
N ASN A 470 3.97 -21.25 -17.95
CA ASN A 470 3.51 -21.81 -19.23
C ASN A 470 2.47 -20.90 -19.85
N GLU A 471 2.50 -20.75 -21.17
CA GLU A 471 1.38 -20.19 -21.91
C GLU A 471 0.16 -21.13 -21.79
N GLY A 472 -1.01 -20.55 -21.55
CA GLY A 472 -2.28 -21.25 -21.45
C GLY A 472 -3.30 -20.49 -20.61
N PRO A 473 -4.56 -20.36 -21.08
CA PRO A 473 -5.57 -19.60 -20.38
C PRO A 473 -5.92 -20.21 -19.02
N ILE A 474 -6.08 -19.39 -17.98
CA ILE A 474 -6.78 -19.77 -16.75
C ILE A 474 -8.19 -19.16 -16.82
N PRO A 475 -9.24 -19.97 -17.01
CA PRO A 475 -10.60 -19.46 -17.02
C PRO A 475 -10.99 -19.00 -15.60
N TYR A 476 -11.43 -17.75 -15.44
CA TYR A 476 -11.70 -17.17 -14.12
C TYR A 476 -13.06 -16.47 -13.98
N VAL A 477 -13.83 -16.30 -15.06
CA VAL A 477 -15.13 -15.63 -14.97
C VAL A 477 -16.23 -16.69 -14.88
N MET A 478 -16.88 -16.78 -13.72
CA MET A 478 -18.12 -17.52 -13.57
C MET A 478 -19.32 -16.58 -13.83
N THR A 479 -20.30 -17.04 -14.59
CA THR A 479 -21.62 -16.42 -14.66
C THR A 479 -22.31 -16.49 -13.30
N ARG A 480 -23.40 -15.74 -13.15
CA ARG A 480 -24.26 -15.75 -11.97
C ARG A 480 -24.82 -17.15 -11.64
N GLU A 481 -24.85 -18.03 -12.63
CA GLU A 481 -25.29 -19.44 -12.53
C GLU A 481 -24.14 -20.43 -12.27
N GLY A 482 -22.93 -19.93 -11.99
CA GLY A 482 -21.75 -20.76 -11.70
C GLY A 482 -21.15 -21.45 -12.93
N ARG A 483 -21.45 -20.98 -14.15
CA ARG A 483 -20.86 -21.49 -15.39
C ARG A 483 -19.64 -20.67 -15.77
N LEU A 484 -18.61 -21.27 -16.33
CA LEU A 484 -17.55 -20.49 -16.96
C LEU A 484 -18.15 -19.66 -18.11
N LEU A 485 -17.89 -18.37 -18.16
CA LEU A 485 -18.19 -17.56 -19.34
C LEU A 485 -17.27 -18.04 -20.45
N GLU A 486 -17.80 -18.84 -21.37
CA GLU A 486 -17.06 -19.40 -22.51
C GLU A 486 -16.55 -18.30 -23.46
N ASP A 487 -17.18 -17.11 -23.44
CA ASP A 487 -16.81 -15.91 -24.22
C ASP A 487 -16.04 -14.85 -23.41
N ALA A 488 -15.75 -15.09 -22.12
CA ALA A 488 -14.84 -14.20 -21.41
C ALA A 488 -13.43 -14.47 -21.95
N GLU A 489 -12.82 -13.50 -22.64
CA GLU A 489 -11.39 -13.52 -22.93
C GLU A 489 -10.65 -13.95 -21.67
N ALA A 490 -9.83 -15.01 -21.76
CA ALA A 490 -9.07 -15.48 -20.62
C ALA A 490 -8.19 -14.33 -20.13
N ILE A 491 -8.54 -13.77 -18.96
CA ILE A 491 -7.85 -12.61 -18.38
C ILE A 491 -6.42 -12.99 -17.98
N VAL A 492 -6.18 -14.27 -17.74
CA VAL A 492 -4.85 -14.85 -17.46
C VAL A 492 -4.48 -15.77 -18.59
N THR A 493 -3.37 -15.46 -19.26
CA THR A 493 -2.87 -16.24 -20.40
C THR A 493 -1.71 -17.16 -20.03
N SER A 494 -1.28 -17.17 -18.76
CA SER A 494 -0.22 -18.06 -18.28
C SER A 494 -0.55 -18.75 -16.95
N ARG A 495 0.02 -19.94 -16.77
CA ARG A 495 -0.08 -20.77 -15.57
C ARG A 495 1.31 -20.90 -14.93
N SER A 496 1.39 -20.92 -13.60
CA SER A 496 2.65 -21.25 -12.94
C SER A 496 3.07 -22.67 -13.27
N VAL A 497 4.37 -22.87 -13.51
CA VAL A 497 4.93 -24.20 -13.74
C VAL A 497 4.87 -25.05 -12.47
N VAL A 498 4.95 -24.43 -11.29
CA VAL A 498 4.96 -25.13 -9.99
C VAL A 498 4.10 -24.42 -8.94
N ASP A 499 3.72 -25.17 -7.90
CA ASP A 499 3.02 -24.69 -6.72
C ASP A 499 3.97 -24.44 -5.54
N VAL A 500 4.69 -23.32 -5.59
CA VAL A 500 5.65 -22.95 -4.53
C VAL A 500 5.00 -22.75 -3.15
N PHE A 501 3.76 -22.28 -3.10
CA PHE A 501 3.05 -22.04 -1.84
C PHE A 501 2.54 -23.36 -1.23
N GLY A 502 2.10 -24.29 -2.07
CA GLY A 502 1.85 -25.67 -1.66
C GLY A 502 3.12 -26.36 -1.17
N PHE A 503 4.26 -26.12 -1.82
CA PHE A 503 5.56 -26.62 -1.36
C PHE A 503 5.90 -26.08 0.04
N LEU A 504 5.78 -24.78 0.29
CA LEU A 504 6.04 -24.17 1.61
C LEU A 504 5.20 -24.80 2.74
N GLY A 505 3.95 -25.20 2.45
CA GLY A 505 3.08 -25.87 3.42
C GLY A 505 3.33 -27.37 3.61
N ARG A 506 3.86 -28.07 2.59
CA ARG A 506 4.05 -29.54 2.63
C ARG A 506 5.49 -29.95 2.97
N TRP A 507 6.46 -29.22 2.47
CA TRP A 507 7.87 -29.58 2.56
C TRP A 507 8.38 -29.71 3.99
N PRO A 508 8.02 -28.83 4.94
CA PRO A 508 8.43 -29.00 6.34
C PRO A 508 8.04 -30.36 6.91
N GLN A 509 6.79 -30.79 6.69
CA GLN A 509 6.32 -32.10 7.15
C GLN A 509 7.13 -33.24 6.52
N ILE A 510 7.34 -33.20 5.19
CA ILE A 510 8.13 -34.21 4.47
C ILE A 510 9.56 -34.30 5.03
N TYR A 511 10.17 -33.14 5.29
CA TYR A 511 11.52 -33.05 5.83
C TYR A 511 11.62 -33.65 7.23
N PHE A 512 10.80 -33.18 8.17
CA PHE A 512 10.87 -33.63 9.56
C PHE A 512 10.45 -35.10 9.72
N ASP A 513 9.51 -35.60 8.91
CA ASP A 513 9.16 -37.02 8.89
C ASP A 513 10.32 -37.91 8.45
N ALA A 514 11.10 -37.47 7.45
CA ALA A 514 12.29 -38.20 7.02
C ALA A 514 13.37 -38.18 8.12
N VAL A 515 13.62 -37.01 8.72
CA VAL A 515 14.59 -36.86 9.81
C VAL A 515 14.21 -37.75 11.01
N ALA A 516 12.94 -37.81 11.38
CA ALA A 516 12.45 -38.66 12.47
C ALA A 516 12.67 -40.16 12.20
N ARG A 517 12.73 -40.59 10.93
CA ARG A 517 13.08 -41.96 10.52
C ARG A 517 14.59 -42.17 10.33
N GLY A 518 15.42 -41.15 10.53
CA GLY A 518 16.86 -41.20 10.23
C GLY A 518 17.18 -41.21 8.72
N GLU A 519 16.24 -40.76 7.90
CA GLU A 519 16.33 -40.70 6.45
C GLU A 519 16.60 -39.26 5.97
N LYS A 520 16.96 -39.11 4.69
CA LYS A 520 16.96 -37.81 4.02
C LYS A 520 15.80 -37.75 3.03
N PRO A 521 15.09 -36.61 2.91
CA PRO A 521 14.16 -36.41 1.82
C PRO A 521 14.85 -36.60 0.47
N THR A 522 14.11 -37.15 -0.48
CA THR A 522 14.58 -37.42 -1.84
C THR A 522 14.22 -36.28 -2.80
N LEU A 523 14.95 -36.16 -3.90
CA LEU A 523 14.65 -35.19 -4.94
C LEU A 523 13.24 -35.39 -5.52
N GLU A 524 12.80 -36.63 -5.69
CA GLU A 524 11.47 -36.93 -6.20
C GLU A 524 10.37 -36.46 -5.25
N GLN A 525 10.59 -36.52 -3.93
CA GLN A 525 9.64 -35.95 -2.97
C GLN A 525 9.57 -34.43 -3.07
N ALA A 526 10.70 -33.74 -3.28
CA ALA A 526 10.72 -32.28 -3.46
C ALA A 526 10.03 -31.86 -4.75
N VAL A 527 10.35 -32.52 -5.87
CA VAL A 527 9.71 -32.28 -7.17
C VAL A 527 8.22 -32.59 -7.08
N SER A 528 7.82 -33.70 -6.45
CA SER A 528 6.41 -34.03 -6.24
C SER A 528 5.70 -32.98 -5.37
N ALA A 529 6.36 -32.45 -4.35
CA ALA A 529 5.79 -31.41 -3.50
C ALA A 529 5.61 -30.06 -4.20
N LEU A 530 6.32 -29.82 -5.32
CA LEU A 530 6.15 -28.66 -6.18
C LEU A 530 4.98 -28.82 -7.19
N GLU A 531 4.41 -30.01 -7.34
CA GLU A 531 3.30 -30.30 -8.27
C GLU A 531 3.51 -29.68 -9.68
N PRO A 532 4.61 -29.99 -10.39
CA PRO A 532 4.93 -29.32 -11.64
C PRO A 532 3.89 -29.62 -12.74
N ILE A 533 3.51 -28.57 -13.45
CA ILE A 533 2.70 -28.61 -14.65
C ILE A 533 3.60 -28.12 -15.78
N TYR A 534 4.08 -29.02 -16.63
CA TYR A 534 4.98 -28.67 -17.73
C TYR A 534 4.22 -28.31 -19.01
N SER A 535 4.89 -27.56 -19.89
CA SER A 535 4.40 -27.29 -21.24
C SER A 535 4.12 -28.58 -22.02
N SER A 536 3.13 -28.52 -22.91
CA SER A 536 2.88 -29.58 -23.90
C SER A 536 3.92 -29.59 -25.03
N SER A 537 4.68 -28.50 -25.20
CA SER A 537 5.80 -28.44 -26.15
C SER A 537 7.00 -29.25 -25.62
N PRO A 538 7.48 -30.29 -26.32
CA PRO A 538 8.54 -31.18 -25.81
C PRO A 538 9.86 -30.48 -25.47
N GLU A 539 10.26 -29.48 -26.27
CA GLU A 539 11.50 -28.72 -26.06
C GLU A 539 11.40 -27.85 -24.81
N VAL A 540 10.28 -27.13 -24.66
CA VAL A 540 10.00 -26.29 -23.49
C VAL A 540 9.86 -27.14 -22.24
N HIS A 541 9.16 -28.27 -22.35
CA HIS A 541 9.00 -29.25 -21.27
C HIS A 541 10.35 -29.71 -20.73
N THR A 542 11.24 -30.17 -21.60
CA THR A 542 12.55 -30.71 -21.17
C THR A 542 13.37 -29.65 -20.45
N GLY A 543 13.36 -28.41 -20.96
CA GLY A 543 14.02 -27.27 -20.30
C GLY A 543 13.41 -26.93 -18.93
N GLN A 544 12.08 -26.87 -18.86
CA GLN A 544 11.36 -26.61 -17.61
C GLN A 544 11.58 -27.70 -16.58
N GLU A 545 11.49 -28.98 -16.96
CA GLU A 545 11.72 -30.11 -16.08
C GLU A 545 13.14 -30.09 -15.51
N SER A 546 14.13 -29.86 -16.36
CA SER A 546 15.53 -29.71 -15.94
C SER A 546 15.69 -28.57 -14.93
N ASN A 547 15.09 -27.41 -15.20
CA ASN A 547 15.15 -26.25 -14.31
C ASN A 547 14.43 -26.50 -12.98
N VAL A 548 13.23 -27.09 -13.00
CA VAL A 548 12.47 -27.44 -11.78
C VAL A 548 13.26 -28.43 -10.94
N ARG A 549 13.84 -29.47 -11.53
CA ARG A 549 14.67 -30.43 -10.80
C ARG A 549 15.90 -29.79 -10.17
N GLN A 550 16.60 -28.93 -10.90
CA GLN A 550 17.78 -28.23 -10.36
C GLN A 550 17.39 -27.31 -9.20
N LEU A 551 16.35 -26.49 -9.37
CA LEU A 551 15.88 -25.59 -8.32
C LEU A 551 15.31 -26.34 -7.12
N ALA A 552 14.61 -27.46 -7.33
CA ALA A 552 14.15 -28.34 -6.24
C ALA A 552 15.32 -28.92 -5.45
N HIS A 553 16.39 -29.37 -6.13
CA HIS A 553 17.62 -29.80 -5.47
C HIS A 553 18.25 -28.67 -4.64
N ASP A 554 18.36 -27.47 -5.21
CA ASP A 554 18.94 -26.32 -4.51
C ASP A 554 18.10 -25.91 -3.29
N LEU A 555 16.76 -25.97 -3.40
CA LEU A 555 15.85 -25.78 -2.28
C LEU A 555 16.07 -26.84 -1.19
N MET A 556 16.18 -28.12 -1.54
CA MET A 556 16.43 -29.18 -0.55
C MET A 556 17.73 -28.95 0.23
N VAL A 557 18.82 -28.63 -0.49
CA VAL A 557 20.14 -28.42 0.10
C VAL A 557 20.14 -27.19 1.00
N THR A 558 19.56 -26.08 0.54
CA THR A 558 19.50 -24.84 1.32
C THR A 558 18.54 -25.00 2.51
N TYR A 559 17.41 -25.67 2.35
CA TYR A 559 16.48 -25.95 3.44
C TYR A 559 17.10 -26.80 4.54
N ASP A 560 17.82 -27.88 4.22
CA ASP A 560 18.53 -28.69 5.25
C ASP A 560 19.53 -27.85 6.05
N ARG A 561 20.27 -26.96 5.39
CA ARG A 561 21.21 -26.06 6.06
C ARG A 561 20.49 -25.05 6.95
N LEU A 562 19.39 -24.48 6.46
CA LEU A 562 18.57 -23.54 7.22
C LEU A 562 17.95 -24.20 8.45
N MET A 563 17.46 -25.43 8.36
CA MET A 563 16.89 -26.14 9.51
C MET A 563 17.96 -26.48 10.56
N ARG A 564 19.17 -26.90 10.14
CA ARG A 564 20.30 -27.08 11.07
C ARG A 564 20.73 -25.78 11.75
N ALA A 565 20.75 -24.68 11.00
CA ALA A 565 21.03 -23.36 11.54
C ALA A 565 19.92 -22.91 12.51
N ALA A 566 18.66 -23.21 12.20
CA ALA A 566 17.52 -22.93 13.06
C ALA A 566 17.58 -23.74 14.37
N GLU A 567 18.01 -24.99 14.32
CA GLU A 567 18.28 -25.78 15.53
C GLU A 567 19.41 -25.16 16.36
N THR A 568 20.49 -24.73 15.71
CA THR A 568 21.68 -24.16 16.39
C THR A 568 21.39 -22.80 17.04
N HIS A 569 20.67 -21.92 16.34
CA HIS A 569 20.47 -20.53 16.74
C HIS A 569 19.07 -20.25 17.30
N GLY A 570 18.11 -21.13 17.04
CA GLY A 570 16.69 -20.92 17.31
C GLY A 570 16.09 -21.81 18.40
N ALA A 571 16.80 -22.85 18.86
CA ALA A 571 16.26 -23.81 19.84
C ALA A 571 15.70 -23.16 21.12
N SER A 572 16.31 -22.07 21.59
CA SER A 572 15.84 -21.34 22.77
C SER A 572 14.49 -20.62 22.59
N HIS A 573 13.98 -20.52 21.37
CA HIS A 573 12.68 -19.92 21.06
C HIS A 573 11.54 -20.94 21.01
N TYR A 574 11.85 -22.22 21.20
CA TYR A 574 10.90 -23.33 21.24
C TYR A 574 10.83 -23.94 22.64
N ASP A 575 9.63 -24.39 23.04
CA ASP A 575 9.37 -24.84 24.42
C ASP A 575 10.01 -26.20 24.70
N ASP A 576 10.25 -26.99 23.65
CA ASP A 576 11.02 -28.22 23.69
C ASP A 576 11.77 -28.47 22.37
N ALA A 577 12.66 -29.46 22.35
CA ALA A 577 13.45 -29.81 21.17
C ALA A 577 12.63 -30.53 20.07
N SER A 578 11.35 -30.84 20.31
CA SER A 578 10.44 -31.46 19.35
C SER A 578 9.49 -30.48 18.66
N SER A 579 9.35 -29.28 19.20
CA SER A 579 8.64 -28.11 18.63
C SER A 579 9.55 -27.23 17.82
#